data_AF-A0A1J5K8Q2-F1
#
_entry.id   AF-A0A1J5K8Q2-F1
#
_cell.length_a   1.000
_cell.length_b   1.000
_cell.length_c   1.000
_cell.angle_alpha   90.00
_cell.angle_beta   90.00
_cell.angle_gamma   90.00
#
_symmetry.space_group_name_H-M   'P 1'
#
loop_
_entity.id
_entity.type
_entity.pdbx_description
1 polymer ?
#
loop_
_entity_poly.entity_id
_entity_poly.type
_entity_poly.pdbx_seq_one_letter_code
_entity_poly.pdbx_strand_id
1 'polypeptide(L)'
;MLKNTVAVLAFTFLFFTCSTHDKNSESQFATVDLHLDIENDESPILNTKNQVGRYGPTTDQNDTSISKKDKKILGLFLGPSLYKSIDSIDVLKCFEKLDMNVNIISATGFSSIVAGLYAQGDSPETIKWKIFKTLRKFKGLKPYSEEWISIWNEFVEKNISLRKLKKSEKSLWMPRFDKGTSEVTYSSKGNLISSIKDNININEASFPMKKNFLYQSSLSSMPVDRLIVINTIPDNFTLKQSDGLLLGMYGKIISKFKKITNNKVLVINVKTDGPLDSERIISRKRNIVPFCNKLEEVL
;
A
#
# COMPACT_ATOMS: atom_id res chain seq x y z
N MET A 1 7.20 68.40 3.08
CA MET A 1 7.78 68.44 1.71
C MET A 1 9.02 67.56 1.68
N LEU A 2 9.05 66.63 0.71
CA LEU A 2 10.19 65.86 0.19
C LEU A 2 11.12 65.14 1.19
N LYS A 3 11.01 63.80 1.25
CA LYS A 3 12.00 62.85 0.67
C LYS A 3 11.60 61.40 0.99
N ASN A 4 10.60 60.91 0.26
CA ASN A 4 10.55 59.50 -0.14
C ASN A 4 11.56 59.34 -1.27
N THR A 5 12.65 58.57 -1.09
CA THR A 5 13.40 57.85 -2.16
C THR A 5 14.77 57.39 -1.67
N VAL A 6 14.87 56.37 -0.81
CA VAL A 6 16.15 55.64 -0.64
C VAL A 6 15.99 54.12 -0.41
N ALA A 7 14.86 53.61 0.09
CA ALA A 7 14.76 52.19 0.47
C ALA A 7 14.19 51.23 -0.60
N VAL A 8 14.26 51.58 -1.90
CA VAL A 8 13.84 50.69 -3.02
C VAL A 8 15.05 50.21 -3.86
N LEU A 9 16.26 50.68 -3.56
CA LEU A 9 17.47 50.39 -4.34
C LEU A 9 18.25 49.14 -3.88
N ALA A 10 17.64 48.27 -3.08
CA ALA A 10 18.25 47.02 -2.60
C ALA A 10 17.57 45.75 -3.16
N PHE A 11 16.56 45.89 -4.03
CA PHE A 11 15.78 44.75 -4.54
C PHE A 11 15.98 44.45 -6.03
N THR A 12 16.87 45.17 -6.74
CA THR A 12 17.05 45.05 -8.19
C THR A 12 18.40 44.46 -8.64
N PHE A 13 19.19 43.89 -7.72
CA PHE A 13 20.53 43.35 -8.04
C PHE A 13 20.71 41.82 -7.88
N LEU A 14 19.62 41.03 -7.91
CA LEU A 14 19.69 39.56 -7.83
C LEU A 14 19.18 38.79 -9.05
N PHE A 15 19.03 39.44 -10.22
CA PHE A 15 18.59 38.77 -11.45
C PHE A 15 19.61 38.85 -12.60
N PHE A 16 20.86 38.50 -12.34
CA PHE A 16 21.83 38.15 -13.39
C PHE A 16 22.54 36.84 -13.07
N THR A 17 21.93 35.73 -13.47
CA THR A 17 22.67 34.52 -13.85
C THR A 17 22.16 34.06 -15.21
N CYS A 18 22.83 34.52 -16.27
CA CYS A 18 22.89 33.81 -17.53
C CYS A 18 23.64 32.50 -17.30
N SER A 19 22.99 31.35 -17.47
CA SER A 19 23.70 30.15 -17.93
C SER A 19 23.20 29.84 -19.33
N THR A 20 24.04 30.14 -20.30
CA THR A 20 23.98 29.64 -21.67
C THR A 20 24.02 28.12 -21.64
N HIS A 21 23.00 27.46 -22.17
CA HIS A 21 23.15 26.09 -22.65
C HIS A 21 22.60 26.02 -24.08
N ASP A 22 23.44 25.47 -24.95
CA ASP A 22 23.35 25.46 -26.39
C ASP A 22 22.02 25.00 -26.96
N LYS A 23 21.57 25.74 -27.99
CA LYS A 23 20.66 25.25 -29.00
C LYS A 23 21.41 24.27 -29.90
N ASN A 24 21.07 22.99 -29.82
CA ASN A 24 21.08 22.14 -31.00
C ASN A 24 19.66 21.64 -31.24
N SER A 25 19.12 22.11 -32.36
CA SER A 25 17.93 21.57 -33.00
C SER A 25 18.21 20.16 -33.49
N GLU A 26 17.30 19.23 -33.22
CA GLU A 26 16.56 18.52 -34.27
C GLU A 26 15.52 17.61 -33.61
N SER A 27 14.27 18.07 -33.63
CA SER A 27 13.11 17.20 -33.44
C SER A 27 12.87 16.45 -34.75
N GLN A 28 13.53 15.31 -34.93
CA GLN A 28 13.11 14.34 -35.93
C GLN A 28 11.97 13.51 -35.34
N PHE A 29 10.74 13.95 -35.61
CA PHE A 29 9.61 13.04 -35.59
C PHE A 29 9.80 12.08 -36.77
N ALA A 30 10.16 10.83 -36.51
CA ALA A 30 10.10 9.78 -37.52
C ALA A 30 8.62 9.39 -37.70
N THR A 31 7.94 10.08 -38.63
CA THR A 31 6.71 9.57 -39.23
C THR A 31 7.08 8.39 -40.13
N VAL A 32 6.57 7.20 -39.83
CA VAL A 32 6.68 6.05 -40.72
C VAL A 32 5.60 6.22 -41.80
N ASP A 33 6.01 6.65 -42.99
CA ASP A 33 5.18 6.51 -44.18
C ASP A 33 5.20 5.05 -44.62
N LEU A 34 4.04 4.38 -44.57
CA LEU A 34 3.85 3.06 -45.17
C LEU A 34 3.55 3.27 -46.67
N HIS A 35 4.57 3.20 -47.51
CA HIS A 35 4.39 2.87 -48.93
C HIS A 35 4.22 1.36 -49.05
N LEU A 36 3.00 0.92 -49.32
CA LEU A 36 2.67 -0.46 -49.68
C LEU A 36 2.66 -0.57 -51.20
N ASP A 37 3.85 -0.70 -51.79
CA ASP A 37 3.97 -1.23 -53.14
C ASP A 37 4.13 -2.75 -53.04
N ILE A 38 3.04 -3.43 -53.37
CA ILE A 38 2.96 -4.88 -53.51
C ILE A 38 3.50 -5.21 -54.90
N GLU A 39 4.70 -5.77 -54.98
CA GLU A 39 5.09 -6.60 -56.12
C GLU A 39 5.72 -7.90 -55.62
N ASN A 40 5.19 -8.99 -56.16
CA ASN A 40 5.59 -10.37 -55.91
C ASN A 40 7.08 -10.56 -56.14
N ASP A 41 7.77 -11.19 -55.18
CA ASP A 41 8.91 -12.00 -55.52
C ASP A 41 9.00 -13.24 -54.62
N GLU A 42 9.49 -14.32 -55.22
CA GLU A 42 9.35 -15.71 -54.80
C GLU A 42 9.89 -16.00 -53.38
N SER A 43 9.17 -16.84 -52.63
CA SER A 43 9.62 -17.27 -51.29
C SER A 43 10.91 -18.10 -51.39
N PRO A 44 12.03 -17.70 -50.75
CA PRO A 44 13.27 -18.46 -50.85
C PRO A 44 13.24 -19.68 -49.92
N ILE A 45 13.71 -20.80 -50.43
CA ILE A 45 13.83 -22.08 -49.72
C ILE A 45 14.91 -21.95 -48.64
N LEU A 46 14.55 -22.11 -47.36
CA LEU A 46 15.46 -22.06 -46.22
C LEU A 46 16.24 -23.38 -46.07
N ASN A 47 17.48 -23.40 -46.54
CA ASN A 47 18.42 -24.49 -46.25
C ASN A 47 18.97 -24.30 -44.82
N THR A 48 18.42 -25.04 -43.87
CA THR A 48 18.79 -24.99 -42.44
C THR A 48 20.07 -25.78 -42.19
N LYS A 49 21.23 -25.21 -42.52
CA LYS A 49 22.50 -25.64 -41.94
C LYS A 49 23.54 -24.53 -42.01
N ASN A 50 23.82 -24.00 -40.82
CA ASN A 50 24.99 -23.22 -40.43
C ASN A 50 25.11 -21.78 -40.98
N GLN A 51 24.88 -20.85 -40.04
CA GLN A 51 25.45 -19.49 -39.95
C GLN A 51 24.99 -18.42 -40.94
N VAL A 52 24.04 -17.58 -40.50
CA VAL A 52 24.09 -16.11 -40.63
C VAL A 52 23.28 -15.59 -39.43
N GLY A 53 23.75 -14.78 -38.48
CA GLY A 53 24.74 -13.72 -38.56
C GLY A 53 24.04 -12.42 -38.15
N ARG A 54 23.94 -12.19 -36.84
CA ARG A 54 23.86 -10.90 -36.13
C ARG A 54 23.38 -9.68 -36.94
N TYR A 55 22.12 -9.28 -36.73
CA TYR A 55 21.70 -7.89 -36.85
C TYR A 55 21.06 -7.45 -35.53
N GLY A 56 21.70 -6.50 -34.85
CA GLY A 56 21.32 -5.97 -33.55
C GLY A 56 22.57 -5.54 -32.77
N PRO A 57 22.50 -4.47 -31.95
CA PRO A 57 23.66 -3.95 -31.23
C PRO A 57 24.28 -5.04 -30.35
N THR A 58 25.56 -5.35 -30.60
CA THR A 58 26.32 -6.33 -29.84
C THR A 58 26.73 -5.73 -28.50
N THR A 59 26.16 -6.24 -27.42
CA THR A 59 26.67 -5.98 -26.07
C THR A 59 27.87 -6.88 -25.87
N ASP A 60 29.05 -6.29 -25.67
CA ASP A 60 30.24 -7.02 -25.26
C ASP A 60 29.94 -7.77 -23.97
N GLN A 61 30.01 -9.11 -24.04
CA GLN A 61 29.90 -10.02 -22.91
C GLN A 61 31.16 -9.89 -22.05
N ASN A 62 31.22 -8.82 -21.28
CA ASN A 62 31.79 -8.85 -19.94
C ASN A 62 30.65 -8.57 -18.96
N ASP A 63 29.63 -9.44 -19.00
CA ASP A 63 28.72 -9.59 -17.89
C ASP A 63 29.51 -10.21 -16.74
N THR A 64 30.17 -9.36 -15.95
CA THR A 64 30.27 -9.60 -14.52
C THR A 64 28.86 -9.92 -14.05
N SER A 65 28.58 -11.21 -13.89
CA SER A 65 27.43 -11.71 -13.14
C SER A 65 27.64 -11.31 -11.68
N ILE A 66 27.45 -10.02 -11.42
CA ILE A 66 27.01 -9.55 -10.12
C ILE A 66 25.73 -10.33 -9.92
N SER A 67 25.81 -11.39 -9.12
CA SER A 67 24.66 -12.11 -8.61
C SER A 67 23.72 -11.04 -8.06
N LYS A 68 22.73 -10.65 -8.85
CA LYS A 68 21.59 -9.86 -8.39
C LYS A 68 20.93 -10.80 -7.42
N LYS A 69 21.27 -10.67 -6.14
CA LYS A 69 20.59 -11.32 -5.04
C LYS A 69 19.11 -11.09 -5.30
N ASP A 70 18.36 -12.15 -5.62
CA ASP A 70 16.93 -12.03 -5.95
C ASP A 70 16.26 -11.25 -4.81
N LYS A 71 15.80 -10.05 -5.13
CA LYS A 71 15.24 -9.14 -4.13
C LYS A 71 13.90 -9.72 -3.70
N LYS A 72 13.87 -10.34 -2.53
CA LYS A 72 12.67 -10.95 -1.95
C LYS A 72 11.51 -9.94 -1.96
N ILE A 73 10.36 -10.35 -2.47
CA ILE A 73 9.13 -9.57 -2.48
C ILE A 73 8.50 -9.65 -1.08
N LEU A 74 8.48 -8.52 -0.39
CA LEU A 74 7.94 -8.40 0.95
C LEU A 74 6.49 -7.91 0.91
N GLY A 75 5.60 -8.71 1.49
CA GLY A 75 4.20 -8.37 1.73
C GLY A 75 3.96 -7.90 3.16
N LEU A 76 3.01 -6.98 3.31
CA LEU A 76 2.50 -6.51 4.59
C LEU A 76 0.97 -6.65 4.61
N PHE A 77 0.44 -7.32 5.62
CA PHE A 77 -1.00 -7.42 5.88
C PHE A 77 -1.34 -6.75 7.21
N LEU A 78 -2.19 -5.71 7.18
CA LEU A 78 -2.70 -5.06 8.39
C LEU A 78 -4.00 -5.74 8.83
N GLY A 79 -3.94 -6.45 9.96
CA GLY A 79 -5.10 -7.12 10.56
C GLY A 79 -6.19 -6.14 11.00
N PRO A 80 -7.48 -6.52 10.91
CA PRO A 80 -8.59 -5.65 11.30
C PRO A 80 -8.68 -5.54 12.83
N SER A 81 -8.88 -4.34 13.38
CA SER A 81 -9.13 -4.17 14.83
C SER A 81 -9.86 -2.88 15.19
N LEU A 82 -10.79 -2.43 14.31
CA LEU A 82 -11.42 -1.10 14.41
C LEU A 82 -10.36 -0.02 14.63
N TYR A 83 -10.51 0.87 15.61
CA TYR A 83 -9.60 1.98 15.83
C TYR A 83 -8.24 1.56 16.38
N LYS A 84 -8.11 0.35 16.95
CA LYS A 84 -6.80 -0.19 17.34
C LYS A 84 -5.91 -0.50 16.15
N SER A 85 -6.45 -0.48 14.93
CA SER A 85 -5.66 -0.64 13.71
C SER A 85 -4.65 0.48 13.55
N ILE A 86 -4.89 1.64 14.18
CA ILE A 86 -3.98 2.80 14.18
C ILE A 86 -2.68 2.48 14.93
N ASP A 87 -2.71 1.51 15.84
CA ASP A 87 -1.50 1.06 16.54
C ASP A 87 -0.53 0.30 15.62
N SER A 88 -1.00 -0.17 14.45
CA SER A 88 -0.11 -0.74 13.43
C SER A 88 0.90 0.28 12.88
N ILE A 89 0.59 1.57 12.97
CA ILE A 89 1.45 2.67 12.54
C ILE A 89 2.80 2.64 13.30
N ASP A 90 2.81 2.22 14.56
CA ASP A 90 4.05 2.14 15.34
C ASP A 90 5.02 1.09 14.74
N VAL A 91 4.48 0.03 14.12
CA VAL A 91 5.29 -0.96 13.38
C VAL A 91 5.69 -0.42 12.01
N LEU A 92 4.82 0.35 11.32
CA LEU A 92 5.15 1.01 10.05
C LEU A 92 6.39 1.92 10.18
N LYS A 93 6.57 2.59 11.32
CA LYS A 93 7.78 3.37 11.62
C LYS A 93 9.05 2.53 11.63
N CYS A 94 8.97 1.26 12.05
CA CYS A 94 10.13 0.37 12.00
C CYS A 94 10.53 0.02 10.57
N PHE A 95 9.56 -0.18 9.67
CA PHE A 95 9.88 -0.41 8.25
C PHE A 95 10.66 0.76 7.64
N GLU A 96 10.25 2.00 7.96
CA GLU A 96 10.99 3.19 7.51
C GLU A 96 12.36 3.33 8.17
N LYS A 97 12.45 3.08 9.48
CA LYS A 97 13.72 3.14 10.22
C LYS A 97 14.75 2.12 9.71
N LEU A 98 14.29 0.94 9.31
CA LEU A 98 15.12 -0.16 8.83
C LEU A 98 15.36 -0.12 7.31
N ASP A 99 14.85 0.90 6.61
CA ASP A 99 14.86 0.98 5.14
C ASP A 99 14.31 -0.29 4.46
N MET A 100 13.32 -0.90 5.10
CA MET A 100 12.72 -2.15 4.64
C MET A 100 11.62 -1.85 3.62
N ASN A 101 11.89 -2.17 2.35
CA ASN A 101 10.93 -1.90 1.28
C ASN A 101 9.77 -2.92 1.28
N VAL A 102 8.57 -2.46 1.58
CA VAL A 102 7.33 -3.24 1.47
C VAL A 102 6.79 -3.11 0.04
N ASN A 103 6.79 -4.21 -0.72
CA ASN A 103 6.34 -4.23 -2.11
C ASN A 103 4.81 -4.31 -2.23
N ILE A 104 4.18 -5.12 -1.38
CA ILE A 104 2.74 -5.38 -1.41
C ILE A 104 2.14 -5.03 -0.05
N ILE A 105 1.08 -4.24 -0.04
CA ILE A 105 0.31 -3.93 1.17
C ILE A 105 -1.11 -4.42 0.99
N SER A 106 -1.64 -5.07 2.00
CA SER A 106 -3.03 -5.49 2.08
C SER A 106 -3.59 -5.25 3.47
N ALA A 107 -4.90 -5.12 3.59
CA ALA A 107 -5.56 -4.91 4.86
C ALA A 107 -7.06 -5.16 4.76
N THR A 108 -7.69 -5.33 5.91
CA THR A 108 -9.12 -5.58 6.03
C THR A 108 -9.74 -4.71 7.12
N GLY A 109 -11.03 -4.39 6.96
CA GLY A 109 -11.74 -3.61 7.96
C GLY A 109 -11.23 -2.17 7.96
N PHE A 110 -11.26 -1.55 9.14
CA PHE A 110 -10.74 -0.20 9.33
C PHE A 110 -9.26 -0.05 8.92
N SER A 111 -8.46 -1.11 9.05
CA SER A 111 -7.04 -1.14 8.64
C SER A 111 -6.84 -0.86 7.16
N SER A 112 -7.85 -1.07 6.31
CA SER A 112 -7.81 -0.75 4.88
C SER A 112 -7.60 0.73 4.61
N ILE A 113 -8.06 1.60 5.51
CA ILE A 113 -7.78 3.04 5.44
C ILE A 113 -6.29 3.32 5.69
N VAL A 114 -5.71 2.69 6.71
CA VAL A 114 -4.28 2.82 7.05
C VAL A 114 -3.43 2.30 5.89
N ALA A 115 -3.76 1.13 5.35
CA ALA A 115 -3.08 0.54 4.20
C ALA A 115 -3.16 1.42 2.95
N GLY A 116 -4.32 2.00 2.64
CA GLY A 116 -4.47 2.88 1.49
C GLY A 116 -3.63 4.15 1.61
N LEU A 117 -3.59 4.77 2.79
CA LEU A 117 -2.75 5.95 3.04
C LEU A 117 -1.24 5.61 2.96
N TYR A 118 -0.84 4.48 3.56
CA TYR A 118 0.56 4.04 3.52
C TYR A 118 0.99 3.64 2.09
N ALA A 119 0.13 2.93 1.38
CA ALA A 119 0.40 2.50 0.01
C ALA A 119 0.52 3.69 -0.95
N GLN A 120 -0.22 4.78 -0.76
CA GLN A 120 -0.04 5.97 -1.61
C GLN A 120 1.19 6.83 -1.26
N GLY A 121 1.95 6.45 -0.23
CA GLY A 121 3.19 7.10 0.19
C GLY A 121 3.05 8.12 1.33
N ASP A 122 1.96 8.13 2.11
CA ASP A 122 1.92 8.94 3.33
C ASP A 122 2.82 8.33 4.42
N SER A 123 3.56 9.18 5.15
CA SER A 123 4.34 8.74 6.31
C SER A 123 3.46 8.29 7.48
N PRO A 124 3.92 7.39 8.37
CA PRO A 124 3.26 6.96 9.59
C PRO A 124 2.68 8.13 10.42
N GLU A 125 3.43 9.21 10.60
CA GLU A 125 3.00 10.43 11.30
C GLU A 125 1.83 11.12 10.60
N THR A 126 1.91 11.24 9.27
CA THR A 126 0.87 11.85 8.45
C THR A 126 -0.42 11.04 8.52
N ILE A 127 -0.31 9.72 8.40
CA ILE A 127 -1.45 8.78 8.52
C ILE A 127 -2.13 8.98 9.88
N LYS A 128 -1.34 8.90 10.95
CA LYS A 128 -1.84 9.02 12.33
C LYS A 128 -2.55 10.34 12.55
N TRP A 129 -1.98 11.45 12.06
CA TRP A 129 -2.57 12.78 12.16
C TRP A 129 -3.90 12.89 11.40
N LYS A 130 -3.97 12.42 10.14
CA LYS A 130 -5.19 12.46 9.32
C LYS A 130 -6.33 11.71 10.02
N ILE A 131 -6.05 10.50 10.51
CA ILE A 131 -7.05 9.66 11.18
C ILE A 131 -7.49 10.29 12.52
N PHE A 132 -6.55 10.77 13.34
CA PHE A 132 -6.88 11.45 14.60
C PHE A 132 -7.76 12.68 14.41
N LYS A 133 -7.48 13.50 13.39
CA LYS A 133 -8.28 14.68 13.08
C LYS A 133 -9.73 14.30 12.77
N THR A 134 -9.92 13.20 12.06
CA THR A 134 -11.24 12.66 11.73
C THR A 134 -11.94 12.10 12.95
N LEU A 135 -11.25 11.30 13.78
CA LEU A 135 -11.81 10.72 15.02
C LEU A 135 -12.31 11.76 16.03
N ARG A 136 -11.76 12.97 16.05
CA ARG A 136 -12.28 14.06 16.89
C ARG A 136 -13.73 14.46 16.55
N LYS A 137 -14.19 14.14 15.35
CA LYS A 137 -15.58 14.32 14.92
C LYS A 137 -16.51 13.22 15.44
N PHE A 138 -15.96 12.10 15.89
CA PHE A 138 -16.71 10.94 16.39
C PHE A 138 -16.83 11.04 17.91
N LYS A 139 -18.03 11.33 18.40
CA LYS A 139 -18.35 11.14 19.82
C LYS A 139 -19.55 10.21 19.93
N GLY A 140 -19.27 8.94 20.24
CA GLY A 140 -20.31 7.94 20.55
C GLY A 140 -20.97 7.29 19.34
N LEU A 141 -20.47 7.51 18.11
CA LEU A 141 -20.97 6.79 16.94
C LEU A 141 -20.64 5.30 17.06
N LYS A 142 -21.61 4.46 16.74
CA LYS A 142 -21.41 3.01 16.71
C LYS A 142 -20.59 2.64 15.47
N PRO A 143 -19.50 1.88 15.59
CA PRO A 143 -18.77 1.38 14.43
C PRO A 143 -19.69 0.66 13.46
N TYR A 144 -19.49 0.90 12.15
CA TYR A 144 -20.31 0.38 11.07
C TYR A 144 -21.78 0.84 11.04
N SER A 145 -22.18 1.86 11.82
CA SER A 145 -23.44 2.56 11.54
C SER A 145 -23.37 3.29 10.20
N GLU A 146 -24.52 3.67 9.65
CA GLU A 146 -24.57 4.41 8.39
C GLU A 146 -23.81 5.75 8.49
N GLU A 147 -23.94 6.47 9.60
CA GLU A 147 -23.19 7.72 9.83
C GLU A 147 -21.69 7.46 9.93
N TRP A 148 -21.30 6.38 10.63
CA TRP A 148 -19.91 5.99 10.75
C TRP A 148 -19.30 5.69 9.37
N ILE A 149 -19.99 4.90 8.55
CA ILE A 149 -19.55 4.52 7.20
C ILE A 149 -19.47 5.76 6.31
N SER A 150 -20.47 6.64 6.38
CA SER A 150 -20.51 7.88 5.60
C SER A 150 -19.29 8.77 5.87
N ILE A 151 -18.95 9.01 7.13
CA ILE A 151 -17.79 9.85 7.49
C ILE A 151 -16.48 9.24 7.00
N TRP A 152 -16.31 7.92 7.11
CA TRP A 152 -15.10 7.26 6.62
C TRP A 152 -15.04 7.16 5.10
N ASN A 153 -16.18 7.07 4.41
CA ASN A 153 -16.24 7.17 2.97
C ASN A 153 -15.82 8.56 2.49
N GLU A 154 -16.28 9.63 3.14
CA GLU A 154 -15.83 11.01 2.87
C GLU A 154 -14.32 11.14 3.14
N PHE A 155 -13.85 10.57 4.24
CA PHE A 155 -12.43 10.56 4.58
C PHE A 155 -11.58 9.88 3.47
N VAL A 156 -12.01 8.71 3.00
CA VAL A 156 -11.30 7.94 1.97
C VAL A 156 -11.23 8.76 0.67
N GLU A 157 -12.35 9.32 0.21
CA GLU A 157 -12.38 10.15 -1.01
C GLU A 157 -11.49 11.38 -0.90
N LYS A 158 -11.49 12.02 0.27
CA LYS A 158 -10.71 13.23 0.49
C LYS A 158 -9.21 12.98 0.61
N ASN A 159 -8.80 11.86 1.20
CA ASN A 159 -7.43 11.66 1.64
C ASN A 159 -6.65 10.61 0.83
N ILE A 160 -7.33 9.74 0.09
CA ILE A 160 -6.70 8.65 -0.67
C ILE A 160 -6.90 8.91 -2.17
N SER A 161 -5.78 9.03 -2.89
CA SER A 161 -5.79 9.32 -4.33
C SER A 161 -5.53 8.06 -5.13
N LEU A 162 -6.47 7.69 -6.02
CA LEU A 162 -6.28 6.59 -6.96
C LEU A 162 -5.04 6.79 -7.85
N ARG A 163 -4.75 8.03 -8.25
CA ARG A 163 -3.56 8.36 -9.04
C ARG A 163 -2.27 8.07 -8.27
N LYS A 164 -2.22 8.44 -6.98
CA LYS A 164 -1.05 8.16 -6.13
C LYS A 164 -0.89 6.67 -5.88
N LEU A 165 -1.98 5.95 -5.58
CA LEU A 165 -1.96 4.49 -5.43
C LEU A 165 -1.40 3.79 -6.66
N LYS A 166 -1.84 4.17 -7.86
CA LYS A 166 -1.37 3.57 -9.12
C LYS A 166 0.09 3.87 -9.46
N LYS A 167 0.63 5.00 -8.98
CA LYS A 167 2.02 5.42 -9.21
C LYS A 167 2.98 5.00 -8.11
N SER A 168 2.46 4.47 -7.00
CA SER A 168 3.28 4.09 -5.88
C SER A 168 4.11 2.85 -6.18
N GLU A 169 5.30 2.80 -5.61
CA GLU A 169 6.15 1.60 -5.59
C GLU A 169 5.55 0.49 -4.71
N LYS A 170 4.62 0.84 -3.81
CA LYS A 170 3.91 -0.10 -2.94
C LYS A 170 2.55 -0.43 -3.55
N SER A 171 2.39 -1.67 -3.99
CA SER A 171 1.14 -2.14 -4.60
C SER A 171 0.10 -2.43 -3.51
N LEU A 172 -1.06 -1.76 -3.57
CA LEU A 172 -2.19 -2.05 -2.68
C LEU A 172 -3.01 -3.22 -3.23
N TRP A 173 -3.18 -4.27 -2.42
CA TRP A 173 -3.98 -5.44 -2.73
C TRP A 173 -5.14 -5.56 -1.75
N MET A 174 -6.36 -5.44 -2.25
CA MET A 174 -7.55 -5.42 -1.41
C MET A 174 -8.21 -6.80 -1.38
N PRO A 175 -8.52 -7.33 -0.18
CA PRO A 175 -9.30 -8.54 -0.06
C PRO A 175 -10.76 -8.30 -0.45
N ARG A 176 -11.35 -9.31 -1.07
CA ARG A 176 -12.76 -9.36 -1.41
C ARG A 176 -13.27 -10.77 -1.14
N PHE A 177 -14.40 -10.89 -0.45
CA PHE A 177 -15.11 -12.17 -0.39
C PHE A 177 -15.75 -12.45 -1.75
N ASP A 178 -15.38 -13.58 -2.34
CA ASP A 178 -15.97 -14.08 -3.58
C ASP A 178 -17.03 -15.13 -3.23
N LYS A 179 -18.28 -14.86 -3.62
CA LYS A 179 -19.39 -15.78 -3.38
C LYS A 179 -19.29 -17.06 -4.21
N GLY A 180 -18.70 -16.99 -5.41
CA GLY A 180 -18.59 -18.12 -6.33
C GLY A 180 -17.63 -19.17 -5.79
N THR A 181 -16.47 -18.75 -5.30
CA THR A 181 -15.48 -19.66 -4.70
C THR A 181 -15.69 -19.85 -3.19
N SER A 182 -16.49 -19.01 -2.53
CA SER A 182 -16.63 -18.95 -1.07
C SER A 182 -15.30 -18.69 -0.34
N GLU A 183 -14.37 -18.04 -1.01
CA GLU A 183 -13.05 -17.69 -0.49
C GLU A 183 -12.80 -16.18 -0.51
N VAL A 184 -11.80 -15.74 0.27
CA VAL A 184 -11.28 -14.37 0.17
C VAL A 184 -10.19 -14.34 -0.88
N THR A 185 -10.38 -13.53 -1.91
CA THR A 185 -9.39 -13.28 -2.97
C THR A 185 -8.76 -11.90 -2.78
N TYR A 186 -7.54 -11.72 -3.27
CA TYR A 186 -6.81 -10.46 -3.17
C TYR A 186 -6.52 -9.91 -4.55
N SER A 187 -6.77 -8.63 -4.77
CA SER A 187 -6.56 -7.99 -6.06
C SER A 187 -6.05 -6.57 -5.92
N SER A 188 -5.11 -6.20 -6.80
CA SER A 188 -4.67 -4.82 -7.01
C SER A 188 -5.36 -4.13 -8.19
N LYS A 189 -6.26 -4.85 -8.89
CA LYS A 189 -6.97 -4.37 -10.08
C LYS A 189 -8.30 -3.69 -9.69
N GLY A 190 -8.78 -2.83 -10.58
CA GLY A 190 -10.08 -2.16 -10.46
C GLY A 190 -10.03 -0.83 -9.70
N ASN A 191 -11.17 -0.41 -9.16
CA ASN A 191 -11.28 0.82 -8.39
C ASN A 191 -10.87 0.57 -6.94
N LEU A 192 -9.59 0.78 -6.64
CA LEU A 192 -9.03 0.61 -5.30
C LEU A 192 -9.71 1.47 -4.23
N ILE A 193 -10.22 2.65 -4.59
CA ILE A 193 -10.96 3.52 -3.67
C ILE A 193 -12.27 2.84 -3.25
N SER A 194 -13.03 2.31 -4.22
CA SER A 194 -14.22 1.51 -3.93
C SER A 194 -13.86 0.29 -3.08
N SER A 195 -12.79 -0.42 -3.42
CA SER A 195 -12.39 -1.62 -2.65
C SER A 195 -12.03 -1.30 -1.20
N ILE A 196 -11.42 -0.15 -0.91
CA ILE A 196 -11.19 0.32 0.47
C ILE A 196 -12.52 0.58 1.18
N LYS A 197 -13.47 1.24 0.51
CA LYS A 197 -14.82 1.51 1.04
C LYS A 197 -15.60 0.24 1.34
N ASP A 198 -15.55 -0.73 0.42
CA ASP A 198 -16.19 -2.03 0.61
C ASP A 198 -15.61 -2.75 1.84
N ASN A 199 -14.31 -2.58 2.08
CA ASN A 199 -13.62 -3.16 3.23
C ASN A 199 -13.89 -2.46 4.56
N ILE A 200 -14.61 -1.33 4.59
CA ILE A 200 -15.07 -0.68 5.82
C ILE A 200 -16.59 -0.73 5.98
N ASN A 201 -17.33 -1.30 5.02
CA ASN A 201 -18.77 -1.44 5.09
C ASN A 201 -19.13 -2.91 5.39
N ILE A 202 -19.51 -3.20 6.64
CA ILE A 202 -19.90 -4.55 7.07
C ILE A 202 -21.14 -5.05 6.34
N ASN A 203 -21.97 -4.18 5.76
CA ASN A 203 -23.17 -4.59 5.03
C ASN A 203 -22.82 -5.11 3.64
N GLU A 204 -21.64 -4.79 3.10
CA GLU A 204 -21.23 -5.27 1.78
C GLU A 204 -21.17 -6.78 1.70
N ALA A 205 -21.69 -7.31 0.61
CA ALA A 205 -21.68 -8.75 0.37
C ALA A 205 -20.25 -9.30 0.18
N SER A 206 -19.35 -8.43 -0.30
CA SER A 206 -17.93 -8.69 -0.50
C SER A 206 -17.08 -8.49 0.77
N PHE A 207 -17.67 -8.10 1.91
CA PHE A 207 -16.93 -7.80 3.13
C PHE A 207 -16.15 -9.03 3.64
N PRO A 208 -14.80 -9.00 3.63
CA PRO A 208 -13.99 -10.21 3.76
C PRO A 208 -13.94 -10.81 5.16
N MET A 209 -14.40 -10.09 6.19
CA MET A 209 -14.45 -10.63 7.57
C MET A 209 -15.67 -11.53 7.81
N LYS A 210 -16.68 -11.54 6.94
CA LYS A 210 -17.91 -12.33 7.14
C LYS A 210 -17.64 -13.83 7.14
N LYS A 211 -16.77 -14.31 6.25
CA LYS A 211 -16.53 -15.74 6.01
C LYS A 211 -15.09 -15.99 5.59
N ASN A 212 -14.51 -17.09 6.08
CA ASN A 212 -13.22 -17.64 5.63
C ASN A 212 -12.04 -16.65 5.57
N PHE A 213 -12.04 -15.67 6.47
CA PHE A 213 -10.96 -14.69 6.59
C PHE A 213 -9.61 -15.35 6.94
N LEU A 214 -8.54 -14.93 6.25
CA LEU A 214 -7.16 -15.39 6.44
C LEU A 214 -7.01 -16.92 6.43
N TYR A 215 -7.69 -17.58 5.49
CA TYR A 215 -7.33 -18.96 5.18
C TYR A 215 -5.93 -19.03 4.58
N GLN A 216 -5.19 -20.08 4.91
CA GLN A 216 -3.80 -20.22 4.48
C GLN A 216 -3.70 -20.30 2.94
N SER A 217 -4.67 -20.95 2.29
CA SER A 217 -4.81 -20.95 0.82
C SER A 217 -4.93 -19.54 0.24
N SER A 218 -5.76 -18.69 0.85
CA SER A 218 -5.95 -17.30 0.43
C SER A 218 -4.69 -16.47 0.60
N LEU A 219 -3.92 -16.67 1.67
CA LEU A 219 -2.64 -15.97 1.87
C LEU A 219 -1.54 -16.45 0.91
N SER A 220 -1.55 -17.73 0.56
CA SER A 220 -0.62 -18.29 -0.43
C SER A 220 -0.81 -17.70 -1.83
N SER A 221 -2.00 -17.19 -2.15
CA SER A 221 -2.30 -16.55 -3.44
C SER A 221 -1.63 -15.18 -3.64
N MET A 222 -1.13 -14.54 -2.57
CA MET A 222 -0.37 -13.31 -2.70
C MET A 222 1.01 -13.59 -3.31
N PRO A 223 1.43 -12.83 -4.34
CA PRO A 223 2.74 -13.01 -4.99
C PRO A 223 3.86 -12.37 -4.15
N VAL A 224 4.09 -12.93 -2.96
CA VAL A 224 5.09 -12.48 -1.98
C VAL A 224 5.97 -13.65 -1.57
N ASP A 225 7.24 -13.40 -1.26
CA ASP A 225 8.19 -14.38 -0.73
C ASP A 225 8.12 -14.48 0.80
N ARG A 226 7.77 -13.34 1.43
CA ARG A 226 7.54 -13.21 2.86
C ARG A 226 6.34 -12.30 3.09
N LEU A 227 5.48 -12.68 4.04
CA LEU A 227 4.33 -11.90 4.45
C LEU A 227 4.44 -11.56 5.94
N ILE A 228 4.44 -10.28 6.26
CA ILE A 228 4.35 -9.80 7.63
C ILE A 228 2.90 -9.45 7.91
N VAL A 229 2.34 -10.03 8.96
CA VAL A 229 0.97 -9.80 9.41
C VAL A 229 1.02 -9.03 10.72
N ILE A 230 0.46 -7.82 10.74
CA ILE A 230 0.35 -7.02 11.97
C ILE A 230 -1.00 -7.30 12.61
N ASN A 231 -0.99 -7.96 13.76
CA ASN A 231 -2.16 -8.15 14.61
C ASN A 231 -2.18 -7.09 15.72
N THR A 232 -3.26 -6.33 15.80
CA THR A 232 -3.51 -5.29 16.81
C THR A 232 -4.70 -5.62 17.72
N ILE A 233 -5.31 -6.80 17.55
CA ILE A 233 -6.38 -7.27 18.43
C ILE A 233 -5.72 -7.95 19.65
N PRO A 234 -6.04 -7.53 20.89
CA PRO A 234 -5.54 -8.20 22.09
C PRO A 234 -6.31 -9.52 22.29
N ASP A 235 -5.68 -10.49 22.98
CA ASP A 235 -6.29 -11.80 23.25
C ASP A 235 -7.66 -11.71 23.94
N ASN A 236 -7.76 -10.78 24.90
CA ASN A 236 -8.99 -10.50 25.66
C ASN A 236 -9.50 -9.10 25.29
N PHE A 237 -10.00 -8.96 24.06
CA PHE A 237 -10.55 -7.68 23.61
C PHE A 237 -11.94 -7.40 24.18
N THR A 238 -12.28 -6.12 24.26
CA THR A 238 -13.60 -5.64 24.66
C THR A 238 -14.13 -4.64 23.64
N LEU A 239 -15.44 -4.41 23.68
CA LEU A 239 -16.12 -3.33 22.99
C LEU A 239 -16.80 -2.43 24.03
N LYS A 240 -16.74 -1.12 23.82
CA LYS A 240 -17.43 -0.12 24.61
C LYS A 240 -18.94 -0.26 24.41
N GLN A 241 -19.37 -0.51 23.17
CA GLN A 241 -20.74 -0.86 22.84
C GLN A 241 -20.82 -2.37 22.58
N SER A 242 -21.59 -3.08 23.40
CA SER A 242 -21.75 -4.53 23.22
C SER A 242 -22.38 -4.84 21.86
N ASP A 243 -21.67 -5.61 21.04
CA ASP A 243 -22.13 -6.04 19.72
C ASP A 243 -21.70 -7.49 19.49
N GLY A 244 -22.65 -8.42 19.57
CA GLY A 244 -22.40 -9.86 19.47
C GLY A 244 -21.84 -10.28 18.11
N LEU A 245 -22.21 -9.57 17.03
CA LEU A 245 -21.68 -9.83 15.70
C LEU A 245 -20.19 -9.46 15.66
N LEU A 246 -19.82 -8.26 16.11
CA LEU A 246 -18.42 -7.83 16.15
C LEU A 246 -17.57 -8.70 17.08
N LEU A 247 -18.10 -9.07 18.26
CA LEU A 247 -17.44 -10.02 19.16
C LEU A 247 -17.16 -11.36 18.46
N GLY A 248 -18.16 -11.93 17.78
CA GLY A 248 -18.02 -13.18 17.04
C GLY A 248 -17.01 -13.09 15.89
N MET A 249 -17.01 -11.97 15.14
CA MET A 249 -16.09 -11.75 14.02
C MET A 249 -14.64 -11.61 14.50
N TYR A 250 -14.37 -10.69 15.44
CA TYR A 250 -13.02 -10.48 15.95
C TYR A 250 -12.50 -11.70 16.73
N GLY A 251 -13.35 -12.42 17.47
CA GLY A 251 -12.99 -13.67 18.12
C GLY A 251 -12.51 -14.76 17.14
N LYS A 252 -13.21 -14.92 16.01
CA LYS A 252 -12.76 -15.84 14.93
C LYS A 252 -11.41 -15.41 14.35
N ILE A 253 -11.19 -14.11 14.15
CA ILE A 253 -9.97 -13.57 13.57
C ILE A 253 -8.75 -13.81 14.47
N ILE A 254 -8.88 -13.56 15.79
CA ILE A 254 -7.82 -13.86 16.77
C ILE A 254 -7.40 -15.33 16.68
N SER A 255 -8.38 -16.25 16.64
CA SER A 255 -8.12 -17.69 16.53
C SER A 255 -7.35 -18.04 15.25
N LYS A 256 -7.60 -17.33 14.15
CA LYS A 256 -6.85 -17.50 12.89
C LYS A 256 -5.43 -16.97 12.98
N PHE A 257 -5.19 -15.77 13.54
CA PHE A 257 -3.84 -15.23 13.68
C PHE A 257 -2.90 -16.14 14.47
N LYS A 258 -3.41 -16.90 15.44
CA LYS A 258 -2.63 -17.88 16.20
C LYS A 258 -2.16 -19.08 15.37
N LYS A 259 -2.81 -19.37 14.23
CA LYS A 259 -2.60 -20.59 13.42
C LYS A 259 -1.86 -20.36 12.11
N ILE A 260 -1.74 -19.11 11.63
CA ILE A 260 -1.20 -18.82 10.29
C ILE A 260 0.34 -18.73 10.22
N THR A 261 1.02 -18.65 11.37
CA THR A 261 2.48 -18.48 11.42
C THR A 261 3.20 -19.68 10.79
N ASN A 262 4.12 -19.41 9.86
CA ASN A 262 4.95 -20.42 9.19
C ASN A 262 6.20 -19.74 8.56
N ASN A 263 7.03 -20.49 7.84
CA ASN A 263 8.27 -19.97 7.22
C ASN A 263 8.06 -18.79 6.25
N LYS A 264 6.87 -18.67 5.64
CA LYS A 264 6.49 -17.57 4.74
C LYS A 264 5.80 -16.42 5.50
N VAL A 265 5.12 -16.70 6.61
CA VAL A 265 4.23 -15.75 7.30
C VAL A 265 4.72 -15.45 8.72
N LEU A 266 5.14 -14.20 8.96
CA LEU A 266 5.49 -13.70 10.29
C LEU A 266 4.34 -12.88 10.88
N VAL A 267 3.85 -13.26 12.06
CA VAL A 267 2.84 -12.48 12.78
C VAL A 267 3.50 -11.60 13.85
N ILE A 268 3.26 -10.29 13.78
CA ILE A 268 3.66 -9.29 14.78
C ILE A 268 2.43 -8.92 15.60
N ASN A 269 2.42 -9.32 16.87
CA ASN A 269 1.36 -8.95 17.82
C ASN A 269 1.73 -7.64 18.49
N VAL A 270 0.94 -6.61 18.24
CA VAL A 270 1.05 -5.31 18.88
C VAL A 270 0.14 -5.31 20.10
N LYS A 271 0.71 -5.14 21.30
CA LYS A 271 -0.07 -5.04 22.54
C LYS A 271 -0.90 -3.75 22.49
N THR A 272 -2.22 -3.88 22.52
CA THR A 272 -3.16 -2.76 22.52
C THR A 272 -4.00 -2.78 23.79
N ASP A 273 -4.27 -1.59 24.34
CA ASP A 273 -5.05 -1.44 25.58
C ASP A 273 -6.44 -0.87 25.28
N GLY A 274 -7.44 -1.32 26.02
CA GLY A 274 -8.80 -0.80 25.98
C GLY A 274 -9.66 -1.32 24.82
N PRO A 275 -10.93 -0.86 24.72
CA PRO A 275 -11.89 -1.40 23.76
C PRO A 275 -11.51 -1.13 22.30
N LEU A 276 -11.84 -2.05 21.38
CA LEU A 276 -11.50 -1.91 19.95
C LEU A 276 -12.17 -0.71 19.29
N ASP A 277 -13.40 -0.44 19.70
CA ASP A 277 -14.28 0.66 19.28
C ASP A 277 -14.06 1.94 20.09
N SER A 278 -12.94 2.06 20.82
CA SER A 278 -12.58 3.31 21.50
C SER A 278 -11.83 4.26 20.57
N GLU A 279 -12.48 5.37 20.23
CA GLU A 279 -11.95 6.53 19.49
C GLU A 279 -10.89 7.27 20.31
N ARG A 280 -10.89 7.08 21.64
CA ARG A 280 -9.81 7.55 22.49
C ARG A 280 -8.57 6.72 22.19
N ILE A 281 -7.70 7.31 21.37
CA ILE A 281 -6.40 6.72 21.10
C ILE A 281 -5.45 7.26 22.14
N ILE A 282 -5.09 6.36 23.04
CA ILE A 282 -4.09 6.64 24.05
C ILE A 282 -2.78 6.83 23.29
N SER A 283 -2.29 8.06 23.21
CA SER A 283 -0.98 8.38 22.63
C SER A 283 0.14 7.96 23.59
N ARG A 284 0.17 6.68 23.99
CA ARG A 284 1.34 6.11 24.64
C ARG A 284 2.42 6.04 23.59
N LYS A 285 3.56 6.70 23.84
CA LYS A 285 4.78 6.49 23.07
C LYS A 285 5.22 5.05 23.34
N ARG A 286 4.85 4.12 22.46
CA ARG A 286 5.25 2.72 22.60
C ARG A 286 6.73 2.59 22.30
N ASN A 287 7.41 1.72 23.04
CA ASN A 287 8.75 1.33 22.67
C ASN A 287 8.66 0.50 21.38
N ILE A 288 9.15 1.06 20.28
CA ILE A 288 9.12 0.41 18.95
C ILE A 288 10.27 -0.61 18.78
N VAL A 289 11.29 -0.56 19.64
CA VAL A 289 12.49 -1.43 19.55
C VAL A 289 12.14 -2.91 19.43
N PRO A 290 11.22 -3.49 20.23
CA PRO A 290 10.89 -4.90 20.10
C PRO A 290 10.28 -5.27 18.74
N PHE A 291 9.54 -4.35 18.11
CA PHE A 291 8.98 -4.59 16.78
C PHE A 291 10.06 -4.50 15.71
N CYS A 292 10.96 -3.52 15.82
CA CYS A 292 12.06 -3.35 14.89
C CYS A 292 13.02 -4.56 14.94
N ASN A 293 13.39 -5.02 16.14
CA ASN A 293 14.24 -6.22 16.29
C ASN A 293 13.61 -7.47 15.66
N LYS A 294 12.29 -7.66 15.85
CA LYS A 294 11.56 -8.77 15.24
C LYS A 294 11.49 -8.67 13.71
N LEU A 295 11.55 -7.46 13.17
CA LEU A 295 11.61 -7.22 11.72
C LEU A 295 13.01 -7.46 11.17
N GLU A 296 14.06 -7.13 11.92
CA GLU A 296 15.45 -7.41 11.53
C GLU A 296 15.71 -8.91 11.32
N GLU A 297 15.02 -9.80 12.05
CA GLU A 297 15.07 -11.25 11.83
C GLU A 297 14.57 -11.70 10.44
N VAL A 298 13.87 -10.82 9.71
CA VAL A 298 13.30 -11.10 8.38
C VAL A 298 14.23 -10.68 7.23
N LEU A 299 15.16 -9.76 7.48
CA LEU A 299 16.16 -9.28 6.51
C LEU A 299 17.16 -10.39 6.14
#